data_AF-A0A6V6Y7R0-F1
#
_entry.id   AF-A0A6V6Y7R0-F1
#
_cell.length_a   1.000
_cell.length_b   1.000
_cell.length_c   1.000
_cell.angle_alpha   90.00
_cell.angle_beta   90.00
_cell.angle_gamma   90.00
#
_symmetry.space_group_name_H-M   'P 1'
#
loop_
_entity.id
_entity.type
_entity.pdbx_description
1 polymer ?
#
loop_
_entity_poly.entity_id
_entity_poly.type
_entity_poly.pdbx_seq_one_letter_code
_entity_poly.pdbx_strand_id
1 'polypeptide(L)'
;MKKIPLTKGFYALVDDEDYKELSKYKWFASGHPGQLYACRHNPENKSRHIRMHRQILNAPENMEVDHINLNRLDNRRSNLRLATRQENSFNRKKFNMKSHSRYKGVTFHIRDRCWQACIRINEKHIYLGSFDKEVDAAMAYNEAAKKYHGRFAKLNIIQEENYAK
;
A
#
# COMPACT_ATOMS: atom_id res chain seq x y z
N MET A 1 -3.19 15.33 16.48
CA MET A 1 -3.60 13.93 16.17
C MET A 1 -4.61 13.45 17.20
N LYS A 2 -5.75 12.90 16.75
CA LYS A 2 -6.76 12.26 17.60
C LYS A 2 -7.05 10.82 17.18
N LYS A 3 -7.71 10.09 18.09
CA LYS A 3 -8.23 8.74 17.88
C LYS A 3 -9.75 8.79 17.85
N ILE A 4 -10.34 8.17 16.82
CA ILE A 4 -11.78 7.93 16.75
C ILE A 4 -12.02 6.43 17.02
N PRO A 5 -12.82 6.07 18.03
CA PRO A 5 -13.10 4.67 18.34
C PRO A 5 -13.93 4.03 17.21
N LEU A 6 -13.63 2.77 16.94
CA LEU A 6 -14.35 1.91 15.99
C LEU A 6 -14.90 0.69 16.74
N THR A 7 -15.72 -0.09 16.04
CA THR A 7 -16.14 -1.42 16.53
C THR A 7 -14.95 -2.35 16.75
N LYS A 8 -15.13 -3.37 17.60
CA LYS A 8 -14.13 -4.41 17.90
C LYS A 8 -12.83 -3.88 18.54
N GLY A 9 -12.91 -2.75 19.25
CA GLY A 9 -11.78 -2.17 19.99
C GLY A 9 -10.72 -1.47 19.12
N PHE A 10 -10.96 -1.32 17.82
CA PHE A 10 -10.06 -0.58 16.93
C PHE A 10 -10.25 0.93 17.08
N TYR A 11 -9.27 1.69 16.60
CA TYR A 11 -9.38 3.14 16.46
C TYR A 11 -8.79 3.58 15.13
N ALA A 12 -9.35 4.67 14.58
CA ALA A 12 -8.77 5.39 13.45
C ALA A 12 -7.95 6.58 13.95
N LEU A 13 -6.77 6.79 13.37
CA LEU A 13 -5.99 8.01 13.59
C LEU A 13 -6.43 9.08 12.58
N VAL A 14 -6.64 10.30 13.06
CA VAL A 14 -7.04 11.45 12.23
C VAL A 14 -6.32 12.71 12.72
N ASP A 15 -6.25 13.71 11.84
CA ASP A 15 -5.77 15.04 12.22
C ASP A 15 -6.80 15.79 13.06
N ASP A 16 -6.34 16.82 13.76
CA ASP A 16 -7.18 17.55 14.72
C ASP A 16 -8.28 18.37 14.02
N GLU A 17 -8.01 18.83 12.79
CA GLU A 17 -8.98 19.57 11.98
C GLU A 17 -10.15 18.67 11.54
N ASP A 18 -9.86 17.43 11.12
CA ASP A 18 -10.88 16.49 10.67
C ASP A 18 -11.64 15.83 11.84
N TYR A 19 -11.04 15.77 13.03
CA TYR A 19 -11.62 15.10 14.19
C TYR A 19 -13.00 15.65 14.58
N LYS A 20 -13.17 16.98 14.57
CA LYS A 20 -14.42 17.64 14.98
C LYS A 20 -15.60 17.20 14.10
N GLU A 21 -15.36 17.08 12.80
CA GLU A 21 -16.40 16.68 11.85
C GLU A 21 -16.63 15.17 11.89
N LEU A 22 -15.55 14.39 11.87
CA LEU A 22 -15.65 12.93 11.80
C LEU A 22 -16.26 12.32 13.08
N SER A 23 -16.04 12.93 14.25
CA SER A 23 -16.56 12.42 15.53
C SER A 23 -18.08 12.53 15.67
N LYS A 24 -18.76 13.26 14.77
CA LYS A 24 -20.23 13.32 14.72
C LYS A 24 -20.87 12.01 14.28
N TYR A 25 -20.10 11.14 13.63
CA TYR A 25 -20.59 9.90 13.04
C TYR A 25 -20.18 8.66 13.83
N LYS A 26 -21.01 7.61 13.76
CA LYS A 26 -20.68 6.29 14.27
C LYS A 26 -19.87 5.51 13.23
N TRP A 27 -18.60 5.27 13.54
CA TRP A 27 -17.68 4.53 12.67
C TRP A 27 -17.51 3.08 13.15
N PHE A 28 -17.29 2.17 12.21
CA PHE A 28 -17.03 0.75 12.45
C PHE A 28 -15.88 0.26 11.58
N ALA A 29 -15.18 -0.77 12.06
CA ALA A 29 -14.10 -1.41 11.32
C ALA A 29 -14.68 -2.43 10.32
N SER A 30 -14.30 -2.32 9.05
CA SER A 30 -14.78 -3.21 7.97
C SER A 30 -13.62 -3.69 7.10
N GLY A 31 -13.63 -4.97 6.73
CA GLY A 31 -12.59 -5.63 5.94
C GLY A 31 -12.02 -6.85 6.64
N HIS A 32 -10.85 -7.32 6.17
CA HIS A 32 -10.14 -8.46 6.73
C HIS A 32 -9.15 -8.02 7.82
N PRO A 33 -8.77 -8.93 8.75
CA PRO A 33 -7.72 -8.66 9.73
C PRO A 33 -6.43 -8.13 9.07
N GLY A 34 -5.84 -7.08 9.65
CA GLY A 34 -4.65 -6.39 9.09
C GLY A 34 -4.94 -5.48 7.90
N GLN A 35 -6.19 -5.40 7.44
CA GLN A 35 -6.62 -4.67 6.24
C GLN A 35 -7.94 -3.93 6.44
N LEU A 36 -8.24 -3.55 7.68
CA LEU A 36 -9.48 -2.90 8.10
C LEU A 36 -9.53 -1.43 7.69
N TYR A 37 -10.67 -1.01 7.19
CA TYR A 37 -11.00 0.40 6.97
C TYR A 37 -11.98 0.89 8.04
N ALA A 38 -11.88 2.17 8.38
CA ALA A 38 -12.93 2.87 9.11
C ALA A 38 -14.07 3.24 8.14
N CYS A 39 -15.25 2.70 8.41
CA CYS A 39 -16.45 2.87 7.59
C CYS A 39 -17.61 3.39 8.43
N ARG A 40 -18.55 4.07 7.79
CA ARG A 40 -19.87 4.41 8.37
C ARG A 40 -20.97 4.08 7.37
N HIS A 41 -22.20 3.91 7.88
CA HIS A 41 -23.36 3.70 7.01
C HIS A 41 -23.65 4.98 6.22
N ASN A 42 -24.04 4.81 4.95
CA ASN A 42 -24.53 5.91 4.12
C ASN A 42 -26.06 6.02 4.30
N PRO A 43 -26.60 7.15 4.78
CA PRO A 43 -28.03 7.35 4.92
C PRO A 43 -28.77 7.39 3.57
N GLU A 44 -28.12 7.88 2.51
CA GLU A 44 -28.71 8.03 1.17
C GLU A 44 -28.68 6.74 0.37
N ASN A 45 -27.68 5.88 0.60
CA ASN A 45 -27.53 4.62 -0.11
C ASN A 45 -27.13 3.49 0.83
N LYS A 46 -28.12 2.77 1.33
CA LYS A 46 -27.94 1.66 2.29
C LYS A 46 -27.05 0.52 1.77
N SER A 47 -26.84 0.40 0.45
CA SER A 47 -25.98 -0.65 -0.13
C SER A 47 -24.48 -0.33 -0.06
N ARG A 48 -24.10 0.93 0.20
CA ARG A 48 -22.70 1.37 0.20
C ARG A 48 -22.31 2.02 1.52
N HIS A 49 -21.14 1.65 2.03
CA HIS A 49 -20.53 2.32 3.18
C HIS A 49 -19.66 3.50 2.75
N ILE A 50 -19.65 4.56 3.56
CA ILE A 50 -18.73 5.68 3.39
C ILE A 50 -17.44 5.34 4.13
N ARG A 51 -16.31 5.45 3.45
CA ARG A 51 -14.98 5.21 4.05
C ARG A 51 -14.37 6.51 4.53
N MET A 52 -13.78 6.50 5.72
CA MET A 52 -13.23 7.70 6.38
C MET A 52 -12.20 8.41 5.51
N HIS A 53 -11.20 7.69 4.99
CA HIS A 53 -10.17 8.27 4.12
C HIS A 53 -10.72 8.97 2.87
N ARG A 54 -11.85 8.50 2.31
CA ARG A 54 -12.47 9.13 1.13
C ARG A 54 -13.15 10.43 1.51
N GLN A 55 -13.82 10.44 2.66
CA GLN A 55 -14.50 11.62 3.17
C GLN A 55 -13.49 12.73 3.52
N ILE A 56 -12.35 12.40 4.14
CA ILE A 56 -11.32 13.39 4.50
C ILE A 56 -10.78 14.13 3.26
N LEU A 57 -10.52 13.40 2.17
CA LEU A 57 -9.98 13.98 0.95
C LEU A 57 -11.03 14.44 -0.07
N ASN A 58 -12.33 14.30 0.24
CA ASN A 58 -13.42 14.50 -0.72
C ASN A 58 -13.12 13.82 -2.07
N ALA A 59 -12.71 12.55 -2.01
CA ALA A 59 -12.14 11.86 -3.15
C ALA A 59 -13.16 11.65 -4.29
N PRO A 60 -12.84 12.05 -5.54
CA PRO A 60 -13.68 11.81 -6.71
C PRO A 60 -14.02 10.32 -6.90
N GLU A 61 -15.17 10.02 -7.51
CA GLU A 61 -15.65 8.63 -7.68
C GLU A 61 -14.67 7.77 -8.50
N ASN A 62 -14.02 8.35 -9.50
CA ASN A 62 -13.05 7.69 -10.37
C ASN A 62 -11.63 7.56 -9.78
N MET A 63 -11.39 8.08 -8.57
CA MET A 63 -10.09 7.98 -7.89
C MET A 63 -10.16 7.09 -6.65
N GLU A 64 -9.04 6.44 -6.35
CA GLU A 64 -8.80 5.76 -5.08
C GLU A 64 -8.04 6.68 -4.12
N VAL A 65 -8.08 6.36 -2.83
CA VAL A 65 -7.23 7.00 -1.82
C VAL A 65 -6.27 5.94 -1.32
N ASP A 66 -4.98 6.19 -1.53
CA ASP A 66 -3.89 5.34 -1.07
C ASP A 66 -3.43 5.78 0.33
N HIS A 67 -3.14 4.80 1.18
CA HIS A 67 -2.52 4.99 2.49
C HIS A 67 -1.02 4.78 2.33
N ILE A 68 -0.22 5.84 2.43
CA ILE A 68 1.22 5.84 2.17
C ILE A 68 1.92 4.76 3.01
N ASN A 69 1.61 4.66 4.30
CA ASN A 69 2.18 3.67 5.21
C ASN A 69 1.49 2.28 5.17
N LEU A 70 0.45 2.10 4.34
CA LEU A 70 -0.37 0.91 4.21
C LEU A 70 -1.22 0.54 5.45
N ASN A 71 -1.23 1.40 6.47
CA ASN A 71 -2.14 1.31 7.59
C ASN A 71 -3.45 2.02 7.24
N ARG A 72 -4.47 1.23 6.90
CA ARG A 72 -5.79 1.70 6.48
C ARG A 72 -6.62 2.37 7.58
N LEU A 73 -6.19 2.24 8.84
CA LEU A 73 -6.78 2.93 9.99
C LEU A 73 -6.05 4.25 10.31
N ASP A 74 -4.90 4.51 9.70
CA ASP A 74 -4.21 5.79 9.79
C ASP A 74 -4.72 6.75 8.72
N ASN A 75 -5.77 7.50 9.06
CA ASN A 75 -6.48 8.40 8.15
C ASN A 75 -6.02 9.86 8.28
N ARG A 76 -4.85 10.12 8.87
CA ARG A 76 -4.22 11.45 8.85
C ARG A 76 -3.94 11.87 7.40
N ARG A 77 -4.20 13.13 7.05
CA ARG A 77 -4.01 13.70 5.70
C ARG A 77 -2.59 13.50 5.19
N SER A 78 -1.59 13.61 6.07
CA SER A 78 -0.19 13.36 5.72
C SER A 78 0.10 11.92 5.27
N ASN A 79 -0.80 10.98 5.58
CA ASN A 79 -0.71 9.57 5.20
C ASN A 79 -1.64 9.21 4.02
N LEU A 80 -2.49 10.13 3.56
CA LEU A 80 -3.46 9.90 2.50
C LEU A 80 -3.06 10.62 1.22
N ARG A 81 -3.33 10.00 0.07
CA ARG A 81 -3.16 10.64 -1.24
C ARG A 81 -4.15 10.10 -2.27
N LEU A 82 -4.60 10.97 -3.17
CA LEU A 82 -5.36 10.54 -4.33
C LEU A 82 -4.47 9.73 -5.27
N ALA A 83 -5.01 8.62 -5.74
CA ALA A 83 -4.32 7.67 -6.60
C ALA A 83 -5.27 7.12 -7.65
N THR A 84 -4.78 6.90 -8.86
CA THR A 84 -5.42 5.96 -9.77
C THR A 84 -5.31 4.54 -9.21
N ARG A 85 -6.15 3.63 -9.71
CA ARG A 85 -6.08 2.21 -9.37
C ARG A 85 -4.69 1.61 -9.63
N GLN A 86 -4.02 2.08 -10.69
CA GLN A 86 -2.68 1.64 -11.04
C GLN A 86 -1.64 2.15 -10.04
N GLU A 87 -1.66 3.43 -9.71
CA GLU A 87 -0.76 4.04 -8.72
C GLU A 87 -0.92 3.40 -7.34
N ASN A 88 -2.16 3.18 -6.88
CA ASN A 88 -2.42 2.49 -5.63
C ASN A 88 -1.86 1.04 -5.64
N SER A 89 -1.81 0.40 -6.82
CA SER A 89 -1.20 -0.92 -6.96
C SER A 89 0.32 -0.91 -6.78
N PHE A 90 0.99 0.21 -7.08
CA PHE A 90 2.43 0.35 -6.89
C PHE A 90 2.83 0.35 -5.43
N ASN A 91 1.98 0.83 -4.52
CA ASN A 91 2.25 0.84 -3.08
C ASN A 91 2.08 -0.54 -2.40
N ARG A 92 1.62 -1.57 -3.11
CA ARG A 92 1.37 -2.90 -2.51
C ARG A 92 2.66 -3.56 -2.00
N LYS A 93 2.56 -4.24 -0.86
CA LYS A 93 3.60 -5.17 -0.36
C LYS A 93 3.73 -6.37 -1.31
N LYS A 94 4.88 -7.04 -1.24
CA LYS A 94 5.06 -8.36 -1.86
C LYS A 94 4.03 -9.34 -1.30
N PHE A 95 3.40 -10.12 -2.18
CA PHE A 95 2.52 -11.22 -1.77
C PHE A 95 3.36 -12.47 -1.52
N ASN A 96 3.28 -13.03 -0.30
CA ASN A 96 4.36 -13.84 0.26
C ASN A 96 4.16 -15.36 0.17
N MET A 97 3.29 -15.88 -0.69
CA MET A 97 2.86 -17.28 -0.53
C MET A 97 3.72 -18.35 -1.23
N LYS A 98 4.49 -18.04 -2.29
CA LYS A 98 5.24 -19.06 -3.07
C LYS A 98 6.51 -18.56 -3.79
N SER A 99 7.04 -17.39 -3.44
CA SER A 99 8.21 -16.80 -4.14
C SER A 99 9.51 -17.18 -3.45
N HIS A 100 10.53 -17.56 -4.23
CA HIS A 100 11.89 -17.82 -3.74
C HIS A 100 12.59 -16.58 -3.17
N SER A 101 12.08 -15.39 -3.47
CA SER A 101 12.68 -14.12 -3.06
C SER A 101 11.92 -13.54 -1.86
N ARG A 102 12.57 -12.70 -1.06
CA ARG A 102 11.92 -11.79 -0.08
C ARG A 102 11.55 -10.42 -0.68
N TYR A 103 12.19 -10.03 -1.77
CA TYR A 103 12.08 -8.71 -2.39
C TYR A 103 10.98 -8.63 -3.46
N LYS A 104 10.23 -7.54 -3.46
CA LYS A 104 9.19 -7.23 -4.45
C LYS A 104 9.83 -7.09 -5.84
N GLY A 105 9.19 -7.67 -6.85
CA GLY A 105 9.67 -7.63 -8.24
C GLY A 105 10.86 -8.53 -8.52
N VAL A 106 11.27 -9.36 -7.57
CA VAL A 106 12.40 -10.29 -7.72
C VAL A 106 11.90 -11.73 -7.66
N THR A 107 12.44 -12.56 -8.55
CA THR A 107 12.14 -13.99 -8.66
C THR A 107 13.41 -14.77 -9.00
N PHE A 108 13.58 -15.96 -8.42
CA PHE A 108 14.67 -16.86 -8.81
C PHE A 108 14.28 -17.66 -10.05
N HIS A 109 15.11 -17.59 -11.09
CA HIS A 109 14.95 -18.37 -12.30
C HIS A 109 15.77 -19.66 -12.19
N ILE A 110 15.09 -20.78 -11.90
CA ILE A 110 15.70 -22.05 -11.50
C ILE A 110 16.65 -22.60 -12.58
N ARG A 111 16.24 -22.54 -13.85
CA ARG A 111 17.00 -23.12 -14.97
C ARG A 111 18.35 -22.42 -15.17
N ASP A 112 18.33 -21.09 -15.12
CA ASP A 112 19.52 -20.27 -15.39
C ASP A 112 20.26 -19.89 -14.10
N ARG A 113 19.75 -20.37 -12.95
CA ARG A 113 20.31 -20.18 -11.59
C ARG A 113 20.62 -18.71 -11.25
N CYS A 114 19.76 -17.80 -11.68
CA CYS A 114 19.93 -16.37 -11.49
C CYS A 114 18.69 -15.71 -10.89
N TRP A 115 18.88 -14.53 -10.29
CA TRP A 115 17.81 -13.68 -9.80
C TRP A 115 17.37 -12.70 -10.87
N GLN A 116 16.09 -12.72 -11.21
CA GLN A 116 15.51 -11.82 -12.21
C GLN A 116 14.71 -10.72 -11.52
N ALA A 117 14.90 -9.49 -11.98
CA ALA A 117 14.12 -8.34 -11.57
C ALA A 117 13.13 -7.94 -12.67
N CYS A 118 11.88 -7.69 -12.31
CA CYS A 118 10.88 -7.14 -13.21
C CYS A 118 9.99 -6.12 -12.50
N ILE A 119 9.47 -5.16 -13.27
CA ILE A 119 8.53 -4.15 -12.81
C ILE A 119 7.30 -4.14 -13.72
N ARG A 120 6.13 -3.87 -13.15
CA ARG A 120 4.88 -3.77 -13.92
C ARG A 120 4.44 -2.32 -14.03
N ILE A 121 4.19 -1.86 -15.26
CA ILE A 121 3.73 -0.51 -15.61
C ILE A 121 2.72 -0.64 -16.75
N ASN A 122 1.55 0.01 -16.67
CA ASN A 122 0.52 -0.10 -17.71
C ASN A 122 0.23 -1.55 -18.13
N GLU A 123 0.12 -2.43 -17.13
CA GLU A 123 -0.14 -3.88 -17.28
C GLU A 123 0.98 -4.68 -17.98
N LYS A 124 2.04 -4.01 -18.45
CA LYS A 124 3.19 -4.64 -19.08
C LYS A 124 4.28 -4.95 -18.05
N HIS A 125 4.91 -6.11 -18.20
CA HIS A 125 6.10 -6.49 -17.46
C HIS A 125 7.34 -5.97 -18.19
N ILE A 126 8.15 -5.18 -17.50
CA ILE A 126 9.46 -4.74 -17.97
C ILE A 126 10.51 -5.57 -17.22
N TYR A 127 11.34 -6.26 -17.99
CA TYR A 127 12.51 -6.96 -17.50
C TYR A 127 13.63 -5.96 -17.18
N LEU A 128 14.20 -6.05 -15.98
CA LEU A 128 15.22 -5.13 -15.49
C LEU A 128 16.62 -5.76 -15.48
N GLY A 129 16.72 -7.07 -15.63
CA GLY A 129 17.99 -7.78 -15.64
C GLY A 129 17.95 -9.12 -14.92
N SER A 130 19.04 -9.86 -15.07
CA SER A 130 19.38 -11.07 -14.32
C SER A 130 20.65 -10.81 -13.52
N PHE A 131 20.70 -11.31 -12.31
CA PHE A 131 21.72 -11.01 -11.32
C PHE A 131 22.11 -12.28 -10.57
N ASP A 132 23.36 -12.34 -10.10
CA ASP A 132 23.84 -13.47 -9.31
C ASP A 132 23.33 -13.43 -7.87
N LYS A 133 23.09 -12.22 -7.33
CA LYS A 133 22.61 -12.02 -5.97
C LYS A 133 21.19 -11.48 -5.95
N GLU A 134 20.41 -11.93 -4.96
CA GLU A 134 19.03 -11.48 -4.76
C GLU A 134 18.97 -9.97 -4.50
N VAL A 135 19.96 -9.47 -3.74
CA VAL A 135 20.08 -8.06 -3.35
C VAL A 135 20.28 -7.15 -4.56
N ASP A 136 21.10 -7.56 -5.53
CA ASP A 136 21.37 -6.78 -6.75
C ASP A 136 20.10 -6.62 -7.60
N ALA A 137 19.34 -7.71 -7.76
CA ALA A 137 18.03 -7.68 -8.39
C ALA A 137 17.04 -6.76 -7.65
N ALA A 138 17.08 -6.74 -6.32
CA ALA A 138 16.22 -5.89 -5.50
C ALA A 138 16.60 -4.40 -5.59
N MET A 139 17.90 -4.09 -5.73
CA MET A 139 18.38 -2.73 -5.98
C MET A 139 17.92 -2.23 -7.35
N ALA A 140 18.08 -3.05 -8.40
CA ALA A 140 17.58 -2.72 -9.74
C ALA A 140 16.06 -2.47 -9.75
N TYR A 141 15.29 -3.28 -8.99
CA TYR A 141 13.86 -3.01 -8.80
C TYR A 141 13.60 -1.66 -8.11
N ASN A 142 14.35 -1.33 -7.06
CA ASN A 142 14.17 -0.08 -6.32
C ASN A 142 14.43 1.15 -7.20
N GLU A 143 15.46 1.11 -8.05
CA GLU A 143 15.76 2.17 -9.02
C GLU A 143 14.62 2.32 -10.04
N ALA A 144 14.17 1.20 -10.61
CA ALA A 144 13.03 1.20 -11.53
C ALA A 144 11.75 1.70 -10.86
N ALA A 145 11.47 1.30 -9.61
CA ALA A 145 10.29 1.75 -8.87
C ALA A 145 10.34 3.26 -8.61
N LYS A 146 11.49 3.83 -8.22
CA LYS A 146 11.66 5.28 -8.09
C LYS A 146 11.37 5.99 -9.42
N LYS A 147 11.90 5.47 -10.53
CA LYS A 147 11.75 6.04 -11.87
C LYS A 147 10.31 5.98 -12.39
N TYR A 148 9.67 4.82 -12.28
CA TYR A 148 8.39 4.55 -12.97
C TYR A 148 7.17 4.66 -12.07
N HIS A 149 7.29 4.35 -10.77
CA HIS A 149 6.16 4.45 -9.82
C HIS A 149 6.18 5.78 -9.04
N GLY A 150 7.31 6.49 -9.07
CA GLY A 150 7.47 7.81 -8.47
C GLY A 150 7.09 7.82 -6.98
N ARG A 151 6.25 8.78 -6.58
CA ARG A 151 5.81 8.89 -5.18
C ARG A 151 5.09 7.64 -4.67
N PHE A 152 4.49 6.82 -5.54
CA PHE A 152 3.76 5.61 -5.16
C PHE A 152 4.64 4.36 -5.03
N ALA A 153 5.95 4.49 -5.26
CA ALA A 153 6.89 3.39 -5.19
C ALA A 153 6.93 2.74 -3.80
N LYS A 154 6.68 1.42 -3.75
CA LYS A 154 7.00 0.60 -2.58
C LYS A 154 8.38 -0.01 -2.76
N LEU A 155 9.38 0.61 -2.14
CA LEU A 155 10.76 0.13 -2.18
C LEU A 155 10.97 -1.06 -1.25
N ASN A 156 11.86 -1.95 -1.67
CA ASN A 156 12.42 -3.01 -0.86
C ASN A 156 13.38 -2.42 0.17
N ILE A 157 13.30 -2.90 1.42
CA ILE A 157 14.31 -2.63 2.44
C ILE A 157 15.42 -3.65 2.23
N ILE A 158 16.56 -3.20 1.72
CA ILE A 158 17.69 -4.09 1.41
C ILE A 158 18.35 -4.51 2.72
N GLN A 159 18.43 -5.81 2.95
CA GLN A 159 19.22 -6.39 4.04
C GLN A 159 20.50 -6.92 3.41
N GLU A 160 21.64 -6.35 3.80
CA GLU A 160 22.93 -6.94 3.44
C GLU A 160 23.06 -8.27 4.16
N GLU A 161 23.27 -9.35 3.39
CA GLU A 161 23.52 -10.66 3.96
C GLU A 161 24.96 -10.65 4.49
N ASN A 162 25.09 -10.70 5.82
CA ASN A 162 26.34 -10.97 6.50
C ASN A 162 26.80 -12.39 6.14
N TYR A 163 27.44 -12.56 5.00
CA TYR A 163 28.22 -13.75 4.72
C TYR A 163 29.51 -13.63 5.54
N ALA A 164 29.50 -14.22 6.73
CA ALA A 164 30.73 -14.52 7.46
C ALA A 164 31.65 -15.31 6.50
N LYS A 165 32.85 -14.78 6.28
CA LYS A 165 33.93 -15.44 5.56
C LYS A 165 34.40 -16.68 6.31
#